data_AF-A0A4U0X831-F1
#
_entry.id   AF-A0A4U0X831-F1
#
_cell.length_a   1.000
_cell.length_b   1.000
_cell.length_c   1.000
_cell.angle_alpha   90.00
_cell.angle_beta   90.00
_cell.angle_gamma   90.00
#
_symmetry.space_group_name_H-M   'P 1'
#
loop_
_entity.id
_entity.type
_entity.pdbx_description
1 polymer ?
#
loop_
_entity_poly.entity_id
_entity_poly.type
_entity_poly.pdbx_seq_one_letter_code
_entity_poly.pdbx_strand_id
1 'polypeptide(L)'
;MSLSSDYGAPLKSKEELIMYVPCLYFKRRAPLPASPVDNAIEELAHDLANPLPSSATTPVDLIATGTTLPPSSPTSPRIIAKRIILTGHPFKIHKKLVTVRYMFFSDQDVEYFKALQLWTKRGRQGFVKEALGTHGYFKATFDGKVGPLDAVGVSLYKRVWPRGARAWRRGDESRVGDVGMVREGA
;
A
#
# COMPACT_ATOMS: atom_id res chain seq x y z
N MET A 1 -15.30 31.90 8.81
CA MET A 1 -15.78 33.30 8.93
C MET A 1 -15.25 34.07 7.74
N SER A 2 -16.13 34.43 6.81
CA SER A 2 -16.15 35.68 6.02
C SER A 2 -16.96 35.46 4.73
N LEU A 3 -17.94 36.35 4.55
CA LEU A 3 -18.87 36.59 3.42
C LEU A 3 -18.15 36.53 2.04
N SER A 4 -18.80 36.38 0.87
CA SER A 4 -20.02 37.00 0.36
C SER A 4 -20.38 36.40 -1.01
N SER A 5 -21.68 36.51 -1.36
CA SER A 5 -22.23 36.89 -2.67
C SER A 5 -22.00 36.05 -3.95
N ASP A 6 -23.11 35.97 -4.69
CA ASP A 6 -23.23 35.84 -6.16
C ASP A 6 -23.35 34.43 -6.77
N TYR A 7 -24.58 33.92 -6.79
CA TYR A 7 -25.03 32.96 -7.81
C TYR A 7 -26.03 33.65 -8.75
N GLY A 8 -25.47 34.40 -9.70
CA GLY A 8 -26.21 35.11 -10.73
C GLY A 8 -25.36 35.25 -12.00
N ALA A 9 -24.91 34.14 -12.58
CA ALA A 9 -24.30 34.15 -13.91
C ALA A 9 -24.61 32.83 -14.66
N PRO A 10 -25.10 32.90 -15.91
CA PRO A 10 -25.28 31.71 -16.74
C PRO A 10 -23.91 31.21 -17.22
N LEU A 11 -23.52 30.01 -16.77
CA LEU A 11 -22.27 29.35 -17.14
C LEU A 11 -22.29 29.01 -18.64
N LYS A 12 -21.43 29.70 -19.40
CA LYS A 12 -21.22 29.51 -20.84
C LYS A 12 -20.63 28.13 -21.09
N SER A 13 -21.25 27.41 -22.01
CA SER A 13 -20.92 26.04 -22.44
C SER A 13 -19.56 25.93 -23.12
N LYS A 14 -18.46 25.77 -22.36
CA LYS A 14 -17.22 25.09 -22.82
C LYS A 14 -16.14 24.90 -21.75
N GLU A 15 -16.50 24.90 -20.48
CA GLU A 15 -15.62 24.42 -19.42
C GLU A 15 -15.95 22.94 -19.18
N GLU A 16 -14.99 22.04 -19.38
CA GLU A 16 -15.12 20.65 -18.95
C GLU A 16 -15.42 20.65 -17.45
N LEU A 17 -16.68 20.45 -17.11
CA LEU A 17 -17.10 20.13 -15.75
C LEU A 17 -16.39 18.84 -15.36
N ILE A 18 -15.26 18.96 -14.68
CA ILE A 18 -14.70 17.85 -13.91
C ILE A 18 -15.74 17.60 -12.82
N MET A 19 -16.68 16.70 -13.09
CA MET A 19 -17.76 16.34 -12.17
C MET A 19 -17.14 15.60 -10.99
N TYR A 20 -16.69 16.37 -10.00
CA TYR A 20 -16.24 15.84 -8.72
C TYR A 20 -17.47 15.29 -7.99
N VAL A 21 -17.66 13.97 -8.02
CA VAL A 21 -18.75 13.32 -7.28
C VAL A 21 -18.32 13.19 -5.82
N PRO A 22 -19.09 13.76 -4.86
CA PRO A 22 -18.80 13.58 -3.44
C PRO A 22 -18.99 12.11 -3.06
N CYS A 23 -18.00 11.54 -2.37
CA CYS A 23 -17.99 10.17 -1.87
C CYS A 23 -17.86 10.15 -0.36
N LEU A 24 -18.64 9.27 0.28
CA LEU A 24 -18.59 9.00 1.72
C LEU A 24 -17.96 7.62 1.93
N TYR A 25 -16.98 7.54 2.83
CA TYR A 25 -16.26 6.31 3.15
C TYR A 25 -16.70 5.79 4.52
N PHE A 26 -17.14 4.53 4.57
CA PHE A 26 -17.67 3.91 5.78
C PHE A 26 -16.83 2.68 6.19
N LYS A 27 -16.59 2.49 7.50
CA LYS A 27 -16.02 1.27 8.09
C LYS A 27 -17.14 0.45 8.69
N ARG A 28 -17.11 -0.87 8.52
CA ARG A 28 -17.97 -1.73 9.35
C ARG A 28 -17.44 -1.75 10.78
N ARG A 29 -18.31 -1.47 11.76
CA ARG A 29 -18.00 -1.70 13.18
C ARG A 29 -18.08 -3.22 13.42
N ALA A 30 -16.99 -3.84 13.85
CA ALA A 30 -17.04 -5.23 14.26
C ALA A 30 -17.93 -5.32 15.50
N PRO A 31 -18.92 -6.24 15.55
CA PRO A 31 -19.66 -6.46 16.78
C PRO A 31 -18.66 -6.92 17.85
N LEU A 32 -18.62 -6.19 18.97
CA LEU A 32 -17.89 -6.61 20.16
C LEU A 32 -18.44 -7.99 20.56
N PRO A 33 -17.59 -8.96 20.97
CA PRO A 33 -18.10 -10.21 21.50
C PRO A 33 -18.98 -9.87 22.72
N ALA A 34 -20.25 -10.29 22.65
CA ALA A 34 -21.16 -10.17 23.77
C ALA A 34 -20.56 -10.98 24.94
N SER A 35 -19.99 -10.29 25.92
CA SER A 35 -19.65 -10.92 27.18
C SER A 35 -20.96 -11.28 27.88
N PRO A 36 -21.10 -12.50 28.43
CA PRO A 36 -22.35 -12.95 29.02
C PRO A 36 -22.63 -12.15 30.30
N VAL A 37 -23.80 -11.50 30.31
CA VAL A 37 -24.67 -11.21 31.45
C VAL A 37 -23.97 -10.86 32.78
N ASP A 38 -23.72 -9.56 33.01
CA ASP A 38 -23.69 -8.93 34.36
C ASP A 38 -23.61 -7.37 34.30
N ASN A 39 -23.39 -6.77 33.12
CA ASN A 39 -23.05 -5.34 33.01
C ASN A 39 -24.21 -4.37 32.68
N ALA A 40 -25.48 -4.76 32.83
CA ALA A 40 -26.60 -3.86 32.47
C ALA A 40 -26.62 -2.55 33.28
N ILE A 41 -26.11 -2.60 34.53
CA ILE A 41 -26.02 -1.43 35.41
C ILE A 41 -24.79 -0.56 35.06
N GLU A 42 -23.66 -1.18 34.70
CA GLU A 42 -22.45 -0.45 34.29
C GLU A 42 -22.60 0.21 32.90
N GLU A 43 -23.37 -0.42 32.00
CA GLU A 43 -23.69 0.14 30.67
C GLU A 43 -24.55 1.41 30.79
N LEU A 44 -25.56 1.41 31.67
CA LEU A 44 -26.39 2.60 31.94
C LEU A 44 -25.60 3.73 32.63
N ALA A 45 -24.67 3.38 33.52
CA ALA A 45 -23.80 4.36 34.18
C ALA A 45 -22.82 5.02 33.20
N HIS A 46 -22.36 4.29 32.17
CA HIS A 46 -21.47 4.83 31.15
C HIS A 46 -22.21 5.77 30.17
N ASP A 47 -23.47 5.48 29.86
CA ASP A 47 -24.32 6.32 29.02
C ASP A 47 -24.73 7.65 29.69
N LEU A 48 -24.89 7.67 31.01
CA LEU A 48 -25.17 8.91 31.76
C LEU A 48 -23.93 9.81 31.95
N ALA A 49 -22.72 9.22 31.97
CA ALA A 49 -21.48 9.95 32.18
C ALA A 49 -20.98 10.67 30.91
N ASN A 50 -21.36 10.20 29.72
CA ASN A 50 -20.97 10.77 28.43
C ASN A 50 -22.22 11.07 27.57
N PRO A 51 -22.82 12.27 27.66
CA PRO A 51 -23.95 12.65 26.83
C PRO A 51 -23.47 13.00 25.41
N LEU A 52 -23.04 11.99 24.65
CA LEU A 52 -22.91 12.06 23.22
C LEU A 52 -24.23 11.57 22.61
N PRO A 53 -24.73 12.18 21.53
CA PRO A 53 -26.05 11.88 20.98
C PRO A 53 -26.14 10.41 20.55
N SER A 54 -26.80 9.61 21.39
CA SER A 54 -27.21 8.24 21.14
C SER A 54 -28.42 8.23 20.21
N SER A 55 -28.21 8.46 18.92
CA SER A 55 -29.27 8.21 17.92
C SER A 55 -28.70 7.82 16.56
N ALA A 56 -28.19 6.59 16.50
CA ALA A 56 -28.46 5.56 15.49
C ALA A 56 -27.30 4.56 15.51
N THR A 57 -27.52 3.37 16.05
CA THR A 57 -26.55 2.25 15.94
C THR A 57 -26.56 1.75 14.49
N THR A 58 -26.05 2.55 13.56
CA THR A 58 -25.78 2.10 12.20
C THR A 58 -24.58 1.16 12.27
N PRO A 59 -24.61 -0.03 11.63
CA PRO A 59 -23.49 -0.99 11.64
C PRO A 59 -22.22 -0.49 10.92
N VAL A 60 -22.24 0.77 10.48
CA VAL A 60 -21.22 1.42 9.68
C VAL A 60 -20.89 2.77 10.29
N ASP A 61 -19.61 3.00 10.53
CA ASP A 61 -19.06 4.27 11.01
C ASP A 61 -18.55 5.07 9.82
N LEU A 62 -18.92 6.36 9.73
CA LEU A 62 -18.37 7.26 8.72
C LEU A 62 -16.91 7.58 9.07
N ILE A 63 -15.97 7.24 8.17
CA ILE A 63 -14.53 7.46 8.38
C ILE A 63 -14.06 8.76 7.73
N ALA A 64 -14.54 9.03 6.52
CA ALA A 64 -14.06 10.13 5.71
C ALA A 64 -15.10 10.58 4.69
N THR A 65 -15.00 11.86 4.32
CA THR A 65 -15.65 12.44 3.15
C THR A 65 -14.58 12.82 2.13
N GLY A 66 -14.88 12.70 0.84
CA GLY A 66 -13.95 13.05 -0.22
C GLY A 66 -14.63 13.23 -1.57
N THR A 67 -13.85 13.48 -2.61
CA THR A 67 -14.35 13.62 -3.99
C THR A 67 -13.65 12.63 -4.91
N THR A 68 -14.34 12.19 -5.96
CA THR A 68 -13.74 11.31 -6.96
C THR A 68 -12.90 12.10 -7.95
N LEU A 69 -11.73 11.58 -8.29
CA LEU A 69 -10.99 12.03 -9.47
C LEU A 69 -11.64 11.49 -10.74
N PRO A 70 -11.56 12.22 -11.86
CA PRO A 70 -12.04 11.73 -13.14
C PRO A 70 -11.34 10.42 -13.53
N PRO A 71 -12.06 9.49 -14.20
CA PRO A 71 -11.47 8.25 -14.69
C PRO A 71 -10.33 8.57 -15.66
N SER A 72 -9.25 7.79 -15.61
CA SER A 72 -8.11 8.01 -16.50
C SER A 72 -8.54 7.85 -17.96
N SER A 73 -8.27 8.87 -18.78
CA SER A 73 -8.55 8.87 -20.22
C SER A 73 -7.91 7.66 -20.91
N PRO A 74 -8.53 7.13 -21.99
CA PRO A 74 -8.05 5.92 -22.67
C PRO A 74 -6.62 6.06 -23.22
N THR A 75 -6.16 7.29 -23.47
CA THR A 75 -4.83 7.63 -23.97
C THR A 75 -3.74 7.61 -22.89
N SER A 76 -4.08 7.67 -21.60
CA SER A 76 -3.11 7.65 -20.50
C SER A 76 -3.67 6.91 -19.28
N PRO A 77 -3.55 5.57 -19.25
CA PRO A 77 -4.02 4.79 -18.11
C PRO A 77 -3.10 5.01 -16.89
N ARG A 78 -3.71 5.18 -15.71
CA ARG A 78 -2.95 5.26 -14.45
C ARG A 78 -2.28 3.92 -14.13
N ILE A 79 -0.95 3.87 -14.17
CA ILE A 79 -0.18 2.66 -13.84
C ILE A 79 0.12 2.63 -12.35
N ILE A 80 -0.31 1.56 -11.68
CA ILE A 80 0.02 1.29 -10.28
C ILE A 80 1.12 0.22 -10.26
N ALA A 81 2.31 0.60 -9.78
CA ALA A 81 3.43 -0.29 -9.61
C ALA A 81 3.73 -0.51 -8.12
N LYS A 82 3.78 -1.77 -7.69
CA LYS A 82 4.25 -2.14 -6.36
C LYS A 82 5.76 -2.28 -6.39
N ARG A 83 6.45 -1.52 -5.53
CA ARG A 83 7.89 -1.65 -5.30
C ARG A 83 8.17 -2.79 -4.33
N ILE A 84 9.11 -3.66 -4.68
CA ILE A 84 9.66 -4.73 -3.84
C ILE A 84 11.15 -4.44 -3.71
N ILE A 85 11.65 -4.40 -2.47
CA ILE A 85 13.07 -4.15 -2.21
C ILE A 85 13.68 -5.44 -1.69
N LEU A 86 14.66 -5.97 -2.42
CA LEU A 86 15.52 -7.04 -1.94
C LEU A 86 16.69 -6.41 -1.23
N THR A 87 17.03 -6.90 -0.04
CA THR A 87 18.10 -6.34 0.79
C THR A 87 19.19 -7.36 1.03
N GLY A 88 20.44 -6.90 1.00
CA GLY A 88 21.62 -7.69 1.29
C GLY A 88 22.57 -6.95 2.22
N HIS A 89 23.40 -7.72 2.91
CA HIS A 89 24.41 -7.18 3.80
C HIS A 89 25.81 -7.32 3.17
N PRO A 90 26.63 -6.26 3.17
CA PRO A 90 28.02 -6.37 2.78
C PRO A 90 28.77 -7.21 3.81
N PHE A 91 29.48 -8.24 3.34
CA PHE A 91 30.27 -9.14 4.18
C PHE A 91 31.76 -8.81 4.14
N LYS A 92 32.35 -8.79 2.94
CA LYS A 92 33.77 -8.51 2.73
C LYS A 92 33.95 -7.34 1.78
N ILE A 93 34.71 -6.32 2.20
CA ILE A 93 34.84 -5.05 1.46
C ILE A 93 36.30 -4.89 1.01
N HIS A 94 36.50 -4.80 -0.31
CA HIS A 94 37.79 -4.61 -0.95
C HIS A 94 37.76 -3.40 -1.89
N LYS A 95 38.20 -2.23 -1.41
CA LYS A 95 38.15 -0.96 -2.16
C LYS A 95 36.75 -0.71 -2.77
N LYS A 96 36.57 -0.96 -4.07
CA LYS A 96 35.29 -0.83 -4.81
C LYS A 96 34.51 -2.14 -4.98
N LEU A 97 35.15 -3.29 -4.73
CA LEU A 97 34.56 -4.63 -4.87
C LEU A 97 34.09 -5.11 -3.50
N VAL A 98 32.83 -5.52 -3.40
CA VAL A 98 32.19 -5.93 -2.15
C VAL A 98 31.50 -7.27 -2.35
N THR A 99 31.70 -8.19 -1.42
CA THR A 99 30.92 -9.43 -1.35
C THR A 99 29.66 -9.19 -0.54
N VAL A 100 28.49 -9.45 -1.13
CA VAL A 100 27.18 -9.27 -0.50
C VAL A 100 26.58 -10.63 -0.15
N ARG A 101 25.90 -10.72 1.00
CA ARG A 101 25.21 -11.92 1.50
C ARG A 101 23.74 -11.63 1.84
N TYR A 102 22.95 -12.68 1.95
CA TYR A 102 21.52 -12.66 2.36
C TYR A 102 20.57 -11.90 1.44
N MET A 103 21.03 -11.49 0.24
CA MET A 103 20.13 -10.94 -0.78
C MET A 103 19.52 -12.04 -1.65
N PHE A 104 20.31 -13.07 -1.98
CA PHE A 104 19.91 -14.27 -2.71
C PHE A 104 20.42 -15.50 -1.97
N PHE A 105 19.79 -16.64 -2.23
CA PHE A 105 20.17 -17.94 -1.63
C PHE A 105 20.66 -18.95 -2.66
N SER A 106 20.43 -18.71 -3.96
CA SER A 106 20.88 -19.51 -5.09
C SER A 106 21.79 -18.69 -6.00
N ASP A 107 22.73 -19.35 -6.68
CA ASP A 107 23.60 -18.74 -7.70
C ASP A 107 22.85 -18.39 -8.99
N GLN A 108 21.85 -19.20 -9.35
CA GLN A 108 20.97 -18.94 -10.50
C GLN A 108 20.23 -17.61 -10.36
N ASP A 109 19.76 -17.29 -9.14
CA ASP A 109 19.07 -16.03 -8.86
C ASP A 109 20.01 -14.84 -9.04
N VAL A 110 21.27 -14.97 -8.58
CA VAL A 110 22.28 -13.92 -8.73
C VAL A 110 22.53 -13.62 -10.20
N GLU A 111 22.71 -14.65 -11.03
CA GLU A 111 23.00 -14.47 -12.45
C GLU A 111 21.77 -13.90 -13.20
N TYR A 112 20.56 -14.34 -12.84
CA TYR A 112 19.31 -13.79 -13.38
C TYR A 112 19.17 -12.28 -13.09
N PHE A 113 19.50 -11.86 -11.87
CA PHE A 113 19.39 -10.47 -11.42
C PHE A 113 20.66 -9.64 -11.61
N LYS A 114 21.65 -10.15 -12.36
CA LYS A 114 22.95 -9.49 -12.54
C LYS A 114 22.89 -8.14 -13.23
N ALA A 115 21.94 -7.97 -14.15
CA ALA A 115 21.73 -6.73 -14.89
C ALA A 115 21.10 -5.60 -14.04
N LEU A 116 20.62 -5.91 -12.82
CA LEU A 116 19.98 -4.91 -11.98
C LEU A 116 20.99 -3.99 -11.29
N GLN A 117 20.63 -2.71 -11.26
CA GLN A 117 21.38 -1.71 -10.51
C GLN A 117 21.14 -1.91 -9.00
N LEU A 118 22.22 -2.15 -8.28
CA LEU A 118 22.27 -2.12 -6.82
C LEU A 118 22.38 -0.67 -6.35
N TRP A 119 21.71 -0.35 -5.25
CA TRP A 119 21.85 0.91 -4.53
C TRP A 119 22.08 0.65 -3.05
N THR A 120 22.70 1.58 -2.33
CA THR A 120 22.82 1.52 -0.86
C THR A 120 22.10 2.67 -0.20
N LYS A 121 21.72 2.51 1.07
CA LYS A 121 21.04 3.57 1.83
C LYS A 121 21.88 4.86 1.90
N ARG A 122 23.21 4.74 1.84
CA ARG A 122 24.14 5.88 1.82
C ARG A 122 24.38 6.46 0.41
N GLY A 123 23.57 6.11 -0.58
CA GLY A 123 23.60 6.69 -1.92
C GLY A 123 24.70 6.16 -2.83
N ARG A 124 25.26 4.97 -2.54
CA ARG A 124 26.19 4.31 -3.47
C ARG A 124 25.43 3.47 -4.46
N GLN A 125 25.91 3.44 -5.70
CA GLN A 125 25.33 2.62 -6.77
C GLN A 125 26.38 1.63 -7.27
N GLY A 126 25.92 0.47 -7.74
CA GLY A 126 26.79 -0.60 -8.19
C GLY A 126 26.08 -1.70 -8.96
N PHE A 127 26.86 -2.62 -9.52
CA PHE A 127 26.35 -3.77 -10.27
C PHE A 127 26.94 -5.07 -9.75
N VAL A 128 26.20 -6.16 -9.93
CA VAL A 128 26.69 -7.51 -9.66
C VAL A 128 27.75 -7.88 -10.71
N LYS A 129 28.85 -8.48 -10.27
CA LYS A 129 29.92 -9.00 -11.15
C LYS A 129 29.79 -10.49 -11.38
N GLU A 130 29.87 -11.27 -10.30
CA GLU A 130 29.90 -12.73 -10.36
C GLU A 130 29.31 -13.33 -9.08
N ALA A 131 28.62 -14.46 -9.22
CA ALA A 131 28.21 -15.29 -8.10
C ALA A 131 29.43 -15.98 -7.46
N LEU A 132 29.34 -16.28 -6.17
CA LEU A 132 30.34 -16.96 -5.38
C LEU A 132 29.71 -18.18 -4.70
N GLY A 133 30.04 -19.37 -5.20
CA GLY A 133 29.54 -20.63 -4.65
C GLY A 133 28.03 -20.79 -4.83
N THR A 134 27.42 -21.66 -4.03
CA THR A 134 26.02 -22.11 -4.19
C THR A 134 25.01 -21.40 -3.29
N HIS A 135 25.47 -20.64 -2.29
CA HIS A 135 24.59 -19.98 -1.30
C HIS A 135 24.06 -18.61 -1.72
N GLY A 136 24.21 -18.22 -3.00
CA GLY A 136 23.78 -16.92 -3.50
C GLY A 136 24.63 -15.73 -3.02
N TYR A 137 25.86 -15.99 -2.57
CA TYR A 137 26.83 -14.92 -2.35
C TYR A 137 27.30 -14.39 -3.69
N PHE A 138 27.60 -13.09 -3.77
CA PHE A 138 28.10 -12.51 -5.01
C PHE A 138 29.03 -11.35 -4.75
N LYS A 139 29.91 -11.10 -5.72
CA LYS A 139 30.72 -9.89 -5.75
C LYS A 139 29.97 -8.83 -6.54
N ALA A 140 29.94 -7.63 -6.00
CA ALA A 140 29.44 -6.44 -6.66
C ALA A 140 30.50 -5.35 -6.67
N THR A 141 30.47 -4.53 -7.70
CA THR A 141 31.27 -3.30 -7.77
C THR A 141 30.40 -2.10 -7.51
N PHE A 142 30.81 -1.27 -6.56
CA PHE A 142 30.19 0.01 -6.27
C PHE A 142 31.11 1.15 -6.70
N ASP A 143 30.52 2.31 -6.96
CA ASP A 143 31.28 3.51 -7.32
C ASP A 143 32.28 3.94 -6.23
N GLY A 144 31.84 3.86 -4.97
CA GLY A 144 32.63 4.23 -3.79
C GLY A 144 32.77 3.12 -2.74
N LYS A 145 33.48 3.43 -1.65
CA LYS A 145 33.64 2.52 -0.50
C LYS A 145 32.30 2.36 0.23
N VAL A 146 31.86 1.12 0.39
CA VAL A 146 30.67 0.75 1.17
C VAL A 146 31.10 0.41 2.60
N GLY A 147 30.29 0.77 3.59
CA GLY A 147 30.54 0.44 5.00
C GLY A 147 29.97 -0.92 5.38
N PRO A 148 30.51 -1.61 6.40
CA PRO A 148 29.95 -2.89 6.88
C PRO A 148 28.53 -2.79 7.43
N LEU A 149 28.17 -1.62 7.97
CA LEU A 149 26.85 -1.31 8.52
C LEU A 149 25.84 -0.82 7.46
N ASP A 150 26.27 -0.70 6.20
CA ASP A 150 25.38 -0.29 5.12
C ASP A 150 24.51 -1.46 4.66
N ALA A 151 23.37 -1.15 4.05
CA ALA A 151 22.51 -2.15 3.43
C ALA A 151 22.51 -1.95 1.92
N VAL A 152 22.72 -3.03 1.18
CA VAL A 152 22.61 -3.06 -0.28
C VAL A 152 21.17 -3.41 -0.62
N GLY A 153 20.58 -2.70 -1.57
CA GLY A 153 19.21 -2.85 -2.01
C GLY A 153 19.11 -2.97 -3.52
N VAL A 154 18.10 -3.71 -3.98
CA VAL A 154 17.62 -3.71 -5.36
C VAL A 154 16.14 -3.40 -5.36
N SER A 155 15.72 -2.52 -6.27
CA SER A 155 14.33 -2.12 -6.42
C SER A 155 13.70 -2.84 -7.60
N LEU A 156 12.77 -3.75 -7.32
CA LEU A 156 11.93 -4.43 -8.31
C LEU A 156 10.55 -3.78 -8.35
N TYR A 157 9.92 -3.78 -9.52
CA TYR A 157 8.59 -3.23 -9.69
C TYR A 157 7.67 -4.27 -10.33
N LYS A 158 6.50 -4.48 -9.74
CA LYS A 158 5.44 -5.33 -10.30
C LYS A 158 4.23 -4.46 -10.60
N ARG A 159 3.70 -4.55 -11.83
CA ARG A 159 2.41 -3.93 -12.18
C ARG A 159 1.30 -4.62 -11.40
N VAL A 160 0.48 -3.83 -10.71
CA VAL A 160 -0.66 -4.32 -9.94
C VAL A 160 -1.93 -3.72 -10.50
N TRP A 161 -2.93 -4.57 -10.70
CA TRP A 161 -4.25 -4.16 -11.13
C TRP A 161 -5.15 -3.95 -9.91
N PRO A 162 -5.97 -2.89 -9.89
CA PRO A 162 -6.95 -2.68 -8.82
C PRO A 162 -7.92 -3.86 -8.78
N ARG A 163 -8.42 -4.17 -7.58
CA ARG A 163 -9.46 -5.20 -7.42
C ARG A 163 -10.77 -4.65 -7.97
N GLY A 164 -11.56 -5.52 -8.59
CA GLY A 164 -12.92 -5.18 -9.01
C GLY A 164 -13.77 -4.79 -7.80
N ALA A 165 -14.44 -3.64 -7.89
CA ALA A 165 -15.40 -3.20 -6.88
C ALA A 165 -16.76 -3.85 -7.12
N ARG A 166 -17.48 -4.16 -6.04
CA ARG A 166 -18.88 -4.62 -6.08
C ARG A 166 -19.79 -3.56 -5.46
N ALA A 167 -20.98 -3.38 -6.02
CA ALA A 167 -21.99 -2.51 -5.43
C ALA A 167 -22.34 -3.01 -4.02
N TRP A 168 -22.41 -2.08 -3.05
CA TRP A 168 -22.85 -2.43 -1.70
C TRP A 168 -24.37 -2.57 -1.67
N ARG A 169 -24.86 -3.71 -1.17
CA ARG A 169 -26.28 -3.98 -0.93
C ARG A 169 -26.49 -4.17 0.58
N ARG A 170 -27.52 -3.51 1.13
CA ARG A 170 -27.92 -3.68 2.53
C ARG A 170 -28.44 -5.11 2.72
N GLY A 171 -27.80 -5.92 3.56
CA GLY A 171 -28.20 -7.31 3.86
C GLY A 171 -27.34 -8.44 3.24
N ASP A 172 -26.37 -8.13 2.36
CA ASP A 172 -25.48 -9.12 1.73
C ASP A 172 -24.24 -9.44 2.60
N GLU A 173 -24.49 -9.71 3.88
CA GLU A 173 -23.51 -9.59 4.96
C GLU A 173 -22.68 -10.85 5.24
N SER A 174 -23.11 -11.99 4.72
CA SER A 174 -22.61 -13.33 5.06
C SER A 174 -21.58 -13.91 4.07
N ARG A 175 -21.25 -13.22 2.97
CA ARG A 175 -20.39 -13.77 1.88
C ARG A 175 -19.02 -13.10 1.76
N VAL A 176 -18.66 -12.20 2.67
CA VAL A 176 -17.48 -11.33 2.53
C VAL A 176 -16.17 -11.98 3.01
N GLY A 177 -16.23 -13.13 3.69
CA GLY A 177 -15.05 -13.83 4.21
C GLY A 177 -14.20 -14.59 3.18
N ASP A 178 -14.71 -14.84 1.97
CA ASP A 178 -14.15 -15.92 1.11
C ASP A 178 -13.56 -15.44 -0.22
N VAL A 179 -13.05 -14.20 -0.27
CA VAL A 179 -12.38 -13.67 -1.48
C VAL A 179 -10.86 -13.78 -1.35
N GLY A 180 -10.40 -15.00 -1.04
CA GLY A 180 -8.99 -15.31 -0.79
C GLY A 180 -8.46 -16.58 -1.46
N MET A 181 -9.27 -17.33 -2.22
CA MET A 181 -8.79 -18.53 -2.90
C MET A 181 -8.93 -18.38 -4.41
N VAL A 182 -7.89 -17.83 -5.03
CA VAL A 182 -7.68 -17.95 -6.47
C VAL A 182 -7.37 -19.43 -6.72
N ARG A 183 -8.34 -20.17 -7.27
CA ARG A 183 -8.04 -21.46 -7.90
C ARG A 183 -7.29 -21.16 -9.19
N GLU A 184 -5.97 -21.29 -9.15
CA GLU A 184 -5.18 -21.49 -10.36
C GLU A 184 -5.56 -22.87 -10.92
N GLY A 185 -6.26 -22.87 -12.05
CA GLY A 185 -6.54 -24.05 -12.85
C GLY A 185 -5.60 -24.04 -14.07
N ALA A 186 -4.97 -25.21 -14.25
CA ALA A 186 -4.09 -25.69 -15.32
C ALA A 186 -4.01 -24.89 -16.64
#